data_AF-A0A075I8R3-F1
#
_entry.id   AF-A0A075I8R3-F1
#
_cell.length_a   1.000
_cell.length_b   1.000
_cell.length_c   1.000
_cell.angle_alpha   90.00
_cell.angle_beta   90.00
_cell.angle_gamma   90.00
#
_symmetry.space_group_name_H-M   'P 1'
#
loop_
_entity.id
_entity.type
_entity.pdbx_description
1 polymer ?
#
loop_
_entity_poly.entity_id
_entity_poly.type
_entity_poly.pdbx_seq_one_letter_code
_entity_poly.pdbx_strand_id
1 'polypeptide(L)'
;MMVAINAVTAEFGVTMIQPFLLPNFIEYAKKIPVSEKIHGPDDMQRKHPIRELAMDYGIPEVAAKKQKKALQYGSKIHKSLLKSRKTS
;
A
#
# COMPACT_ATOMS: atom_id res chain seq x y z
N MET A 1 -12.57 1.56 -7.69
CA MET A 1 -12.70 1.05 -6.30
C MET A 1 -12.59 -0.47 -6.31
N MET A 2 -12.00 -1.10 -5.28
CA MET A 2 -11.80 -2.57 -5.30
C MET A 2 -13.06 -3.33 -4.92
N VAL A 3 -13.75 -3.89 -5.93
CA VAL A 3 -15.03 -4.62 -5.76
C VAL A 3 -14.92 -5.78 -4.77
N ALA A 4 -13.89 -6.61 -4.89
CA ALA A 4 -13.71 -7.79 -4.03
C ALA A 4 -13.53 -7.43 -2.55
N ILE A 5 -12.80 -6.35 -2.25
CA ILE A 5 -12.59 -5.91 -0.86
C ILE A 5 -13.93 -5.45 -0.27
N ASN A 6 -14.69 -4.66 -1.02
CA ASN A 6 -15.99 -4.15 -0.56
C ASN A 6 -17.00 -5.27 -0.31
N ALA A 7 -17.03 -6.29 -1.19
CA ALA A 7 -17.88 -7.46 -1.01
C ALA A 7 -17.55 -8.17 0.31
N VAL A 8 -16.27 -8.46 0.57
CA VAL A 8 -15.86 -9.14 1.81
C VAL A 8 -16.18 -8.29 3.05
N THR A 9 -15.92 -6.99 3.05
CA THR A 9 -16.16 -6.16 4.25
C THR A 9 -17.66 -5.94 4.51
N ALA A 10 -18.48 -5.90 3.46
CA ALA A 10 -19.93 -5.76 3.59
C ALA A 10 -20.58 -6.95 4.31
N GLU A 11 -20.06 -8.18 4.14
CA GLU A 11 -20.51 -9.36 4.90
C GLU A 11 -20.34 -9.19 6.42
N PHE A 12 -19.43 -8.31 6.85
CA PHE A 12 -19.21 -7.99 8.27
C PHE A 12 -19.86 -6.66 8.70
N GLY A 13 -20.73 -6.08 7.85
CA GLY A 13 -21.33 -4.76 8.12
C GLY A 13 -20.32 -3.60 8.10
N VAL A 14 -19.15 -3.79 7.50
CA VAL A 14 -18.07 -2.80 7.47
C VAL A 14 -18.00 -2.11 6.11
N THR A 15 -18.10 -0.77 6.12
CA THR A 15 -17.86 0.05 4.94
C THR A 15 -16.37 0.37 4.78
N MET A 16 -15.78 -0.04 3.66
CA MET A 16 -14.38 0.24 3.34
C MET A 16 -14.24 1.59 2.61
N ILE A 17 -13.41 2.48 3.16
CA ILE A 17 -13.02 3.74 2.51
C ILE A 17 -11.60 3.62 1.97
N GLN A 18 -11.38 4.04 0.71
CA GLN A 18 -10.09 3.90 0.02
C GLN A 18 -9.56 5.27 -0.46
N PRO A 19 -9.05 6.14 0.43
CA PRO A 19 -8.71 7.54 0.09
C PRO A 19 -7.72 7.68 -1.07
N PHE A 20 -6.71 6.80 -1.12
CA PHE A 20 -5.71 6.80 -2.20
C PHE A 20 -6.26 6.37 -3.57
N LEU A 21 -7.49 5.87 -3.63
CA LEU A 21 -8.17 5.49 -4.87
C LEU A 21 -9.28 6.47 -5.27
N LEU A 22 -9.40 7.60 -4.57
CA LEU A 22 -10.32 8.66 -4.96
C LEU A 22 -9.84 9.31 -6.27
N PRO A 23 -10.75 9.65 -7.22
CA PRO A 23 -10.36 10.21 -8.52
C PRO A 23 -9.49 11.46 -8.41
N ASN A 24 -9.87 12.41 -7.56
CA ASN A 24 -9.12 13.65 -7.31
C ASN A 24 -7.71 13.40 -6.76
N PHE A 25 -7.56 12.43 -5.85
CA PHE A 25 -6.25 12.04 -5.34
C PHE A 25 -5.38 11.45 -6.46
N ILE A 26 -5.95 10.55 -7.27
CA ILE A 26 -5.24 9.93 -8.40
C ILE A 26 -4.80 11.01 -9.41
N GLU A 27 -5.68 11.94 -9.76
CA GLU A 27 -5.39 13.05 -10.66
C GLU A 27 -4.24 13.91 -10.15
N TYR A 28 -4.26 14.28 -8.87
CA TYR A 28 -3.16 15.02 -8.25
C TYR A 28 -1.87 14.20 -8.24
N ALA A 29 -1.92 12.94 -7.79
CA ALA A 29 -0.76 12.07 -7.72
C ALA A 29 -0.10 11.85 -9.09
N LYS A 30 -0.86 11.86 -10.18
CA LYS A 30 -0.34 11.77 -11.56
C LYS A 30 0.47 13.00 -11.99
N LYS A 31 0.21 14.19 -11.42
CA LYS A 31 0.95 15.43 -11.72
C LYS A 31 2.35 15.46 -11.12
N ILE A 32 2.59 14.69 -10.05
CA ILE A 32 3.90 14.59 -9.42
C ILE A 32 4.87 13.84 -10.37
N PRO A 33 6.03 14.42 -10.73
CA PRO A 33 7.03 13.77 -11.58
C PRO A 33 7.44 12.38 -11.08
N VAL A 34 7.78 11.48 -12.01
CA VAL A 34 8.26 10.13 -11.64
C VAL A 34 9.60 10.19 -10.90
N SER A 35 10.49 11.12 -11.31
CA SER A 35 11.80 11.34 -10.67
C SER A 35 11.68 11.72 -9.20
N GLU A 36 10.57 12.32 -8.77
CA GLU A 36 10.30 12.63 -7.37
C GLU A 36 9.85 11.38 -6.60
N LYS A 37 9.21 10.42 -7.27
CA LYS A 37 8.69 9.20 -6.65
C LYS A 37 9.73 8.10 -6.53
N ILE A 38 10.68 8.06 -7.47
CA ILE A 38 11.68 7.01 -7.64
C ILE A 38 12.99 7.68 -8.07
N HIS A 39 14.03 7.61 -7.23
CA HIS A 39 15.30 8.33 -7.44
C HIS A 39 16.30 7.58 -8.32
N GLY A 40 16.02 6.33 -8.69
CA GLY A 40 16.90 5.54 -9.54
C GLY A 40 16.58 4.04 -9.51
N PRO A 41 17.33 3.22 -10.27
CA PRO A 41 17.13 1.78 -10.33
C PRO A 41 17.35 1.08 -8.98
N ASP A 42 18.29 1.57 -8.18
CA ASP A 42 18.64 1.02 -6.87
C ASP A 42 17.78 1.59 -5.72
N ASP A 43 16.79 2.43 -6.04
CA ASP A 43 15.87 2.99 -5.05
C ASP A 43 14.85 1.93 -4.60
N MET A 44 15.19 1.30 -3.48
CA MET A 44 14.35 0.33 -2.78
C MET A 44 13.31 0.99 -1.87
N GLN A 45 13.44 2.29 -1.56
CA GLN A 45 12.56 2.98 -0.64
C GLN A 45 11.26 3.42 -1.33
N ARG A 46 11.41 4.09 -2.47
CA ARG A 46 10.36 4.63 -3.36
C ARG A 46 9.29 5.46 -2.64
N LYS A 47 8.41 6.11 -3.40
CA LYS A 47 7.28 6.90 -2.89
C LYS A 47 7.77 8.04 -1.97
N HIS A 48 8.90 8.68 -2.30
CA HIS A 48 9.49 9.71 -1.44
C HIS A 48 8.52 10.83 -1.01
N PRO A 49 7.66 11.38 -1.90
CA PRO A 49 6.82 12.52 -1.52
C PRO A 49 5.82 12.19 -0.41
N ILE A 50 5.24 10.98 -0.39
CA ILE A 50 4.32 10.59 0.69
C ILE A 50 5.04 10.23 1.98
N ARG A 51 6.33 9.87 1.92
CA ARG A 51 7.15 9.60 3.10
C ARG A 51 7.59 10.88 3.77
N GLU A 52 8.00 11.87 2.98
CA GLU A 52 8.30 13.23 3.43
C GLU A 52 7.07 13.85 4.07
N LEU A 53 5.92 13.82 3.38
CA LEU A 53 4.66 14.29 3.95
C LEU A 53 4.31 13.57 5.27
N ALA A 54 4.56 12.26 5.38
CA ALA A 54 4.31 11.54 6.62
C ALA A 54 5.21 12.05 7.77
N MET A 55 6.47 12.36 7.49
CA MET A 55 7.39 12.94 8.48
C MET A 55 6.94 14.35 8.89
N ASP A 56 6.49 15.17 7.94
CA ASP A 56 5.96 16.52 8.21
C ASP A 56 4.73 16.47 9.14
N TYR A 57 3.94 15.40 9.06
CA TYR A 57 2.78 15.14 9.92
C TYR A 57 3.14 14.39 11.22
N GLY A 58 4.42 14.26 11.56
CA GLY A 58 4.87 13.69 12.82
C GLY A 58 4.82 12.16 12.90
N ILE A 59 4.68 11.46 11.77
CA ILE A 59 4.78 10.00 11.76
C ILE A 59 6.22 9.59 12.09
N PRO A 60 6.45 8.66 13.04
CA PRO A 60 7.80 8.24 13.41
C PRO A 60 8.61 7.77 12.20
N GLU A 61 9.88 8.14 12.14
CA GLU A 61 10.77 7.84 11.01
C GLU A 61 10.82 6.33 10.72
N VAL A 62 10.83 5.50 11.77
CA VAL A 62 10.81 4.02 11.65
C VAL A 62 9.60 3.49 10.87
N ALA A 63 8.47 4.19 10.92
CA ALA A 63 7.26 3.86 10.16
C ALA A 63 7.28 4.55 8.79
N ALA A 64 7.57 5.86 8.76
CA ALA A 64 7.57 6.67 7.54
C ALA A 64 8.59 6.20 6.50
N LYS A 65 9.76 5.72 6.93
CA LYS A 65 10.84 5.23 6.05
C LYS A 65 10.83 3.72 5.81
N LYS A 66 9.93 2.97 6.45
CA LYS A 66 9.86 1.50 6.34
C LYS A 66 9.71 1.03 4.88
N GLN A 67 10.51 0.06 4.48
CA GLN A 67 10.42 -0.55 3.15
C GLN A 67 9.05 -1.21 2.94
N LYS A 68 8.53 -1.10 1.70
CA LYS A 68 7.23 -1.69 1.37
C LYS A 68 7.36 -3.22 1.41
N LYS A 69 6.55 -3.85 2.26
CA LYS A 69 6.29 -5.28 2.22
C LYS A 69 4.82 -5.48 1.86
N ALA A 70 4.54 -6.26 0.81
CA ALA A 70 3.15 -6.56 0.45
C ALA A 70 2.50 -7.42 1.55
N LEU A 71 1.19 -7.22 1.78
CA LEU A 71 0.46 -7.82 2.88
C LEU A 71 0.58 -9.35 2.90
N GLN A 72 0.58 -9.99 1.72
CA GLN A 72 0.69 -11.43 1.60
C GLN A 72 2.05 -11.98 2.09
N TYR A 73 3.13 -11.22 1.93
CA TYR A 73 4.46 -11.58 2.42
C TYR A 73 4.62 -11.22 3.89
N GLY A 74 4.02 -10.11 4.32
CA GLY A 74 4.00 -9.67 5.73
C GLY A 74 3.30 -10.68 6.64
N SER A 75 2.07 -11.05 6.27
CA SER A 75 1.22 -12.02 7.00
C SER A 75 1.64 -13.48 6.82
N LYS A 76 2.55 -13.77 5.87
CA LYS A 76 2.89 -15.14 5.42
C LYS A 76 1.71 -15.94 4.85
N ILE A 77 0.57 -15.30 4.50
CA ILE A 77 -0.60 -16.02 3.94
C ILE A 77 -0.25 -16.81 2.67
N HIS A 78 0.67 -16.30 1.83
CA HIS A 78 1.16 -17.03 0.65
C HIS A 78 1.79 -18.38 1.02
N LYS A 79 2.49 -18.48 2.17
CA LYS A 79 3.06 -19.75 2.65
C LYS A 79 1.97 -20.69 3.12
N SER A 80 0.98 -20.16 3.84
CA SER A 80 -0.16 -20.94 4.33
C SER A 80 -0.96 -21.55 3.16
N LEU A 81 -1.22 -20.75 2.12
CA LEU A 81 -1.90 -21.19 0.89
C LEU A 81 -1.10 -22.26 0.12
N LEU A 82 0.22 -22.14 0.07
CA LEU A 82 1.07 -23.16 -0.56
C LEU A 82 1.11 -24.45 0.25
N LYS A 83 1.09 -24.36 1.59
CA LYS A 83 1.07 -25.54 2.47
C LYS A 83 -0.24 -26.31 2.32
N SER A 84 -1.37 -25.62 2.35
CA SER A 84 -2.69 -26.27 2.22
C SER A 84 -2.85 -27.01 0.90
N ARG A 85 -2.28 -26.48 -0.20
CA ARG A 85 -2.26 -27.18 -1.50
C ARG A 85 -1.46 -28.48 -1.54
N LYS A 86 -0.44 -28.65 -0.68
CA LYS A 86 0.36 -29.90 -0.60
C LYS A 86 -0.31 -30.98 0.24
N THR A 87 -1.41 -30.65 0.92
CA THR A 87 -2.14 -31.55 1.84
C THR A 87 -3.48 -32.01 1.27
N SER A 88 -3.78 -31.66 0.00
CA SER A 88 -4.86 -32.21 -0.83
C SER A 88 -4.24 -33.08 -1.91
#